data_AF-A0A452YVF4-F1
#
_entry.id   AF-A0A452YVF4-F1
#
_cell.length_a   1.000
_cell.length_b   1.000
_cell.length_c   1.000
_cell.angle_alpha   90.00
_cell.angle_beta   90.00
_cell.angle_gamma   90.00
#
_symmetry.space_group_name_H-M   'P 1'
#
loop_
_entity.id
_entity.type
_entity.pdbx_description
1 polymer ?
#
loop_
_entity_poly.entity_id
_entity_poly.type
_entity_poly.pdbx_seq_one_letter_code
_entity_poly.pdbx_strand_id
1 'polypeptide(L)' 'MVWEGKSVVSTGRKIIGATNPLASEPGTIRGDFAVDIGR' A
#
# COMPACT_ATOMS: atom_id res chain seq x y z
N MET A 1 -1.10 14.92 -0.36
CA MET A 1 0.34 14.95 -0.72
C MET A 1 0.48 14.62 -2.20
N VAL A 2 1.44 15.21 -2.91
CA VAL A 2 1.70 14.95 -4.35
C VAL A 2 3.10 14.36 -4.47
N TRP A 3 3.23 13.24 -5.16
CA TRP A 3 4.51 12.57 -5.39
C TRP A 3 4.93 12.79 -6.84
N GLU A 4 6.19 13.17 -7.05
CA GLU A 4 6.77 13.41 -8.37
C GLU A 4 8.00 12.53 -8.56
N GLY A 5 8.19 12.00 -9.77
CA GLY A 5 9.35 11.19 -10.12
C GLY A 5 9.08 10.15 -11.20
N LYS A 6 10.15 9.58 -11.75
CA LYS A 6 10.05 8.56 -12.80
C LYS A 6 9.38 7.31 -12.25
N SER A 7 8.29 6.88 -12.89
CA SER A 7 7.50 5.71 -12.48
C SER A 7 6.93 5.79 -11.06
N VAL A 8 6.74 6.99 -10.52
CA VAL A 8 6.27 7.20 -9.14
C VAL A 8 4.90 6.56 -8.87
N VAL A 9 4.05 6.46 -9.90
CA VAL A 9 2.74 5.81 -9.80
C VAL A 9 2.86 4.30 -9.57
N SER A 10 3.76 3.62 -10.29
CA SER A 10 3.92 2.17 -10.14
C SER A 10 4.67 1.83 -8.86
N THR A 11 5.70 2.60 -8.51
CA THR A 11 6.43 2.47 -7.24
C THR A 11 5.52 2.75 -6.05
N GLY A 12 4.71 3.80 -6.10
CA GLY A 12 3.73 4.13 -5.05
C GLY A 12 2.71 3.01 -4.86
N ARG A 13 2.18 2.42 -5.94
CA ARG A 13 1.27 1.26 -5.84
C ARG A 13 1.93 0.03 -5.22
N LYS A 14 3.21 -0.21 -5.51
CA LYS A 14 3.98 -1.30 -4.86
C LYS A 14 4.16 -1.05 -3.36
N ILE A 15 4.49 0.18 -2.96
CA ILE A 15 4.67 0.55 -1.55
C ILE A 15 3.35 0.47 -0.78
N ILE A 16 2.24 0.89 -1.40
CA ILE A 16 0.91 0.86 -0.77
C ILE A 16 0.43 -0.57 -0.54
N GLY A 17 0.74 -1.51 -1.44
CA GLY A 17 0.27 -2.89 -1.36
C GLY A 17 -1.09 -3.09 -2.04
N ALA A 18 -1.54 -4.35 -2.07
CA ALA A 18 -2.78 -4.75 -2.72
C ALA A 18 -3.99 -3.96 -2.19
N THR A 19 -5.03 -3.77 -3.00
CA THR A 19 -6.22 -3.03 -2.56
C THR A 19 -6.94 -3.70 -1.41
N ASN A 20 -6.89 -5.03 -1.35
CA ASN A 20 -7.34 -5.80 -0.19
C ASN A 20 -6.18 -5.93 0.83
N PRO A 21 -6.34 -5.42 2.06
CA PRO A 21 -5.31 -5.55 3.10
C PRO A 21 -4.94 -7.00 3.41
N LEU A 22 -5.90 -7.93 3.37
CA LEU A 22 -5.65 -9.36 3.63
C LEU A 22 -4.79 -10.04 2.55
N ALA A 23 -4.75 -9.46 1.35
CA ALA A 23 -3.93 -9.93 0.24
C ALA A 23 -2.69 -9.04 0.03
N SER A 24 -2.43 -8.09 0.94
CA SER A 24 -1.26 -7.23 0.88
C SER A 24 -0.07 -7.94 1.52
N GLU A 25 1.09 -7.88 0.87
CA GLU A 25 2.30 -8.48 1.41
C GLU A 25 2.76 -7.75 2.67
N PRO A 26 3.31 -8.46 3.67
CA PRO A 26 3.93 -7.84 4.84
C PRO A 26 5.03 -6.85 4.40
N GLY A 27 5.07 -5.66 5.01
CA GLY A 27 5.99 -4.58 4.61
C GLY A 27 5.40 -3.55 3.64
N THR A 28 4.14 -3.72 3.22
CA THR A 28 3.39 -2.71 2.46
C THR A 28 2.46 -1.93 3.40
N ILE A 29 2.14 -0.68 3.05
CA ILE A 29 1.33 0.20 3.93
C ILE A 29 -0.01 -0.46 4.29
N ARG A 30 -0.68 -1.12 3.35
CA ARG A 30 -1.94 -1.83 3.62
C ARG A 30 -1.76 -3.16 4.34
N GLY A 31 -0.65 -3.86 4.11
CA GLY A 31 -0.33 -5.10 4.82
C GLY A 31 0.00 -4.87 6.30
N ASP A 32 0.60 -3.73 6.63
CA ASP A 32 1.05 -3.46 8.00
C ASP A 32 0.05 -2.60 8.80
N PHE A 33 -0.59 -1.61 8.17
CA PHE A 33 -1.43 -0.62 8.87
C PHE A 33 -2.93 -0.71 8.55
N ALA A 34 -3.34 -1.49 7.54
CA ALA A 34 -4.76 -1.61 7.16
C ALA A 34 -5.38 -2.98 7.47
N VAL A 35 -4.73 -3.79 8.32
CA VAL A 35 -5.27 -5.07 8.83
C VAL A 35 -6.48 -4.87 9.74
N ASP A 36 -6.69 -3.65 10.22
CA ASP A 36 -7.80 -3.30 11.11
C ASP A 36 -9.09 -3.00 10.32
N ILE A 37 -9.75 -4.05 9.83
CA ILE A 37 -11.17 -4.03 9.47
C ILE A 37 -11.91 -4.77 10.59
N GLY A 38 -12.07 -4.14 11.76
CA GLY A 38 -13.09 -4.59 12.71
C GLY A 38 -12.84 -4.34 14.20
N ARG A 39 -13.18 -3.13 14.66
CA ARG A 39 -14.13 -2.95 15.76
C ARG A 39 -15.04 -1.74 15.51
#